data_AF-A0A959TF31-F1
#
_entry.id   AF-A0A959TF31-F1
#
_cell.length_a   1.000
_cell.length_b   1.000
_cell.length_c   1.000
_cell.angle_alpha   90.00
_cell.angle_beta   90.00
_cell.angle_gamma   90.00
#
_symmetry.space_group_name_H-M   'P 1'
#
loop_
_entity.id
_entity.type
_entity.pdbx_description
1 polymer ?
#
loop_
_entity_poly.entity_id
_entity_poly.type
_entity_poly.pdbx_seq_one_letter_code
_entity_poly.pdbx_strand_id
1 'polypeptide(L)'
;MIRQDRERMEKILLGQADVLNEVMHILDREQRHDDVLRAMVHSASGHHVNRIARPDPDRVFHVDALREVCMKYRLRFLDASLFKGELPNEAIYRIRQLESRAEGPLRGFKVLAPAARFKLCDSDA
;
A
#
# COMPACT_ATOMS: atom_id res chain seq x y z
N MET A 1 31.48 -45.23 -6.87
CA MET A 1 31.62 -43.93 -6.18
C MET A 1 31.00 -42.79 -6.99
N ILE A 2 31.42 -42.53 -8.23
CA ILE A 2 30.99 -41.39 -9.06
C ILE A 2 29.45 -41.29 -9.32
N ARG A 3 28.71 -42.42 -9.40
CA ARG A 3 27.24 -42.40 -9.61
C ARG A 3 26.44 -41.88 -8.41
N GLN A 4 26.82 -42.28 -7.20
CA GLN A 4 26.11 -41.89 -5.98
C GLN A 4 26.26 -40.40 -5.67
N ASP A 5 27.44 -39.84 -5.94
CA ASP A 5 27.67 -38.40 -5.78
C ASP A 5 26.85 -37.59 -6.77
N ARG A 6 26.67 -38.11 -8.00
CA ARG A 6 25.84 -37.48 -9.03
C ARG A 6 24.34 -37.49 -8.65
N GLU A 7 23.82 -38.61 -8.17
CA GLU A 7 22.42 -38.72 -7.71
C GLU A 7 22.13 -37.84 -6.48
N ARG A 8 23.09 -37.70 -5.56
CA ARG A 8 22.99 -36.76 -4.43
C ARG A 8 22.98 -35.31 -4.90
N MET A 9 23.84 -34.96 -5.84
CA MET A 9 23.90 -33.61 -6.42
C MET A 9 22.58 -33.26 -7.12
N GLU A 10 22.01 -34.19 -7.89
CA GLU A 10 20.73 -34.03 -8.57
C GLU A 10 19.59 -33.78 -7.59
N LYS A 11 19.50 -34.55 -6.50
CA LYS A 11 18.51 -34.34 -5.44
C LYS A 11 18.64 -32.98 -4.75
N ILE A 12 19.87 -32.50 -4.52
CA ILE A 12 20.10 -31.18 -3.92
C ILE A 12 19.64 -30.08 -4.87
N LEU A 13 19.97 -30.17 -6.16
CA LEU A 13 19.56 -29.19 -7.17
C LEU A 13 18.03 -29.15 -7.37
N LEU A 14 17.37 -30.31 -7.35
CA LEU A 14 15.90 -30.41 -7.36
C LEU A 14 15.28 -29.72 -6.14
N GLY A 15 15.77 -30.01 -4.93
CA GLY A 15 15.28 -29.35 -3.72
C GLY A 15 15.52 -27.83 -3.71
N GLN A 16 16.62 -27.35 -4.28
CA GLN A 16 16.87 -25.92 -4.45
C GLN A 16 15.87 -25.26 -5.42
N ALA A 17 15.55 -25.93 -6.52
CA ALA A 17 14.55 -25.45 -7.48
C ALA A 17 13.15 -25.38 -6.85
N ASP A 18 12.78 -26.37 -6.04
CA ASP A 18 11.48 -26.40 -5.35
C ASP A 18 11.34 -25.24 -4.35
N VAL A 19 12.38 -24.99 -3.55
CA VAL A 19 12.38 -23.84 -2.61
C VAL A 19 12.31 -22.52 -3.36
N LEU A 20 13.05 -22.36 -4.47
CA LEU A 20 13.00 -21.14 -5.28
C LEU A 20 11.59 -20.92 -5.87
N ASN A 21 10.95 -21.98 -6.36
CA ASN A 21 9.58 -21.92 -6.87
C ASN A 21 8.58 -21.50 -5.78
N GLU A 22 8.72 -22.06 -4.57
CA GLU A 22 7.86 -21.70 -3.44
C GLU A 22 8.04 -20.22 -3.05
N VAL A 23 9.29 -19.76 -2.95
CA VAL A 23 9.60 -18.35 -2.67
C VAL A 23 9.02 -17.44 -3.76
N MET A 24 9.19 -17.79 -5.02
CA MET A 24 8.61 -17.02 -6.14
C MET A 24 7.09 -16.94 -6.04
N HIS A 25 6.40 -18.03 -5.70
CA HIS A 25 4.95 -18.02 -5.50
C HIS A 25 4.51 -17.10 -4.36
N ILE A 26 5.26 -17.08 -3.25
CA ILE A 26 4.98 -16.18 -2.13
C ILE A 26 5.15 -14.72 -2.55
N LEU A 27 6.27 -14.39 -3.21
CA LEU A 27 6.57 -13.03 -3.65
C LEU A 27 5.56 -12.52 -4.68
N ASP A 28 5.17 -13.35 -5.65
CA ASP A 28 4.17 -13.00 -6.67
C ASP A 28 2.78 -12.75 -6.04
N ARG A 29 2.39 -13.55 -5.05
CA ARG A 29 1.14 -13.34 -4.30
C ARG A 29 1.15 -12.02 -3.53
N GLU A 30 2.25 -11.70 -2.85
CA GLU A 30 2.40 -10.44 -2.12
C GLU A 30 2.37 -9.24 -3.07
N GLN A 31 3.07 -9.33 -4.21
CA GLN A 31 3.09 -8.27 -5.21
C GLN A 31 1.70 -7.99 -5.79
N ARG A 32 0.93 -9.04 -6.12
CA ARG A 32 -0.47 -8.87 -6.57
C ARG A 32 -1.34 -8.18 -5.53
N HIS A 33 -1.15 -8.50 -4.26
CA HIS A 33 -1.91 -7.85 -3.19
C HIS A 33 -1.57 -6.36 -3.08
N ASP A 34 -0.29 -6.01 -3.15
CA ASP A 34 0.16 -4.62 -3.15
C ASP A 34 -0.35 -3.84 -4.37
N ASP A 35 -0.42 -4.46 -5.54
CA ASP A 35 -0.97 -3.86 -6.77
C ASP A 35 -2.47 -3.57 -6.63
N VAL A 36 -3.23 -4.49 -6.01
CA VAL A 36 -4.65 -4.27 -5.70
C VAL A 36 -4.80 -3.11 -4.70
N LEU A 37 -3.97 -3.03 -3.67
CA LEU A 37 -4.01 -1.92 -2.71
C LEU A 37 -3.74 -0.57 -3.40
N ARG A 38 -2.74 -0.49 -4.29
CA ARG A 38 -2.48 0.72 -5.08
C ARG A 38 -3.70 1.14 -5.89
N ALA A 39 -4.32 0.19 -6.58
CA ALA A 39 -5.52 0.46 -7.38
C ALA A 39 -6.70 0.92 -6.50
N MET A 40 -6.90 0.31 -5.33
CA MET A 40 -7.92 0.73 -4.37
C MET A 40 -7.69 2.14 -3.86
N VAL A 41 -6.44 2.50 -3.52
CA VAL A 41 -6.12 3.86 -3.06
C VAL A 41 -6.37 4.89 -4.16
N HIS A 42 -5.98 4.61 -5.41
CA HIS A 42 -6.21 5.52 -6.54
C HIS A 42 -7.65 5.54 -7.07
N SER A 43 -8.51 4.60 -6.67
CA SER A 43 -9.94 4.64 -7.00
C SER A 43 -10.80 5.12 -5.83
N ALA A 44 -10.24 5.20 -4.62
CA ALA A 44 -10.95 5.62 -3.44
C ALA A 44 -11.42 7.08 -3.57
N SER A 45 -12.73 7.25 -3.46
CA SER A 45 -13.37 8.56 -3.49
C SER A 45 -14.49 8.60 -2.44
N GLY A 46 -14.74 9.81 -1.93
CA GLY A 46 -15.80 10.07 -0.97
C GLY A 46 -15.45 9.70 0.48
N HIS A 47 -16.45 9.87 1.35
CA HIS A 47 -16.30 9.63 2.77
C HIS A 47 -16.70 8.19 3.13
N HIS A 48 -15.80 7.49 3.83
CA HIS A 48 -16.03 6.13 4.30
C HIS A 48 -15.65 6.04 5.78
N VAL A 49 -16.46 5.34 6.57
CA VAL A 49 -16.17 5.06 7.98
C VAL A 49 -15.51 3.70 8.08
N ASN A 50 -14.25 3.68 8.52
CA ASN A 50 -13.49 2.46 8.74
C ASN A 50 -13.43 2.16 10.24
N ARG A 51 -13.64 0.89 10.63
CA ARG A 51 -13.46 0.45 12.03
C ARG A 51 -12.09 -0.18 12.19
N ILE A 52 -11.27 0.43 13.04
CA ILE A 52 -9.89 0.01 13.30
C ILE A 52 -9.79 -0.31 14.79
N ALA A 53 -9.46 -1.56 15.12
CA ALA A 53 -9.27 -1.96 16.50
C ALA A 53 -7.92 -1.45 17.01
N ARG A 54 -7.94 -0.67 18.10
CA ARG A 54 -6.74 -0.09 18.77
C ARG A 54 -5.87 0.74 17.80
N PRO A 55 -6.35 1.93 17.39
CA PRO A 55 -5.52 2.85 16.62
C PRO A 55 -4.31 3.30 17.45
N ASP A 56 -3.18 3.49 16.78
CA ASP A 56 -1.98 4.07 17.37
C ASP A 56 -2.24 5.56 17.70
N PRO A 57 -2.25 5.98 18.98
CA PRO A 57 -2.63 7.34 19.36
C PRO A 57 -1.70 8.41 18.74
N ASP A 58 -0.44 8.07 18.47
CA ASP A 58 0.52 9.00 17.85
C ASP A 58 0.25 9.22 16.35
N ARG A 59 -0.67 8.44 15.76
CA ARG A 59 -1.07 8.50 14.35
C ARG A 59 -2.52 8.94 14.17
N VAL A 60 -3.17 9.42 15.23
CA VAL A 60 -4.51 9.99 15.18
C VAL A 60 -4.39 11.51 15.23
N PHE A 61 -4.89 12.18 14.19
CA PHE A 61 -4.80 13.63 14.06
C PHE A 61 -6.19 14.25 13.98
N HIS A 62 -6.36 15.40 14.64
CA HIS A 62 -7.55 16.22 14.47
C HIS A 62 -7.52 16.93 13.11
N VAL A 63 -8.71 17.06 12.51
CA VAL A 63 -8.86 17.71 11.19
C VAL A 63 -8.38 19.16 11.23
N ASP A 64 -8.53 19.86 12.34
CA ASP A 64 -8.05 21.25 12.49
C ASP A 64 -6.52 21.35 12.47
N ALA A 65 -5.82 20.41 13.12
CA ALA A 65 -4.36 20.35 13.06
C ALA A 65 -3.87 20.07 11.62
N LEU A 66 -4.55 19.17 10.90
CA LEU A 66 -4.27 18.93 9.48
C LEU A 66 -4.52 20.19 8.64
N ARG A 67 -5.58 20.95 8.93
CA ARG A 67 -5.90 22.20 8.25
C ARG A 67 -4.81 23.25 8.45
N GLU A 68 -4.33 23.43 9.68
CA GLU A 68 -3.23 24.37 9.97
C GLU A 68 -1.96 24.01 9.21
N VAL A 69 -1.58 22.73 9.18
CA VAL A 69 -0.44 22.24 8.40
C VAL A 69 -0.64 22.49 6.90
N CYS A 70 -1.84 22.23 6.39
CA CYS A 70 -2.19 22.50 4.99
C CYS A 70 -2.04 23.98 4.63
N MET A 71 -2.54 24.88 5.47
CA MET A 71 -2.45 26.32 5.25
C MET A 71 -1.01 26.81 5.32
N LYS A 72 -0.25 26.38 6.34
CA LYS A 72 1.14 26.80 6.57
C LYS A 72 2.06 26.43 5.40
N TYR A 73 1.94 25.20 4.90
CA TYR A 73 2.82 24.69 3.85
C TYR A 73 2.18 24.68 2.45
N ARG A 74 0.99 25.29 2.31
CA ARG A 74 0.21 25.33 1.06
C ARG A 74 -0.02 23.94 0.46
N LEU A 75 -0.32 22.97 1.32
CA LEU A 75 -0.70 21.62 0.93
C LEU A 75 -2.22 21.51 0.77
N ARG A 76 -2.65 20.60 -0.09
CA ARG A 76 -4.05 20.20 -0.22
C ARG A 76 -4.24 18.83 0.43
N PHE A 77 -5.37 18.66 1.09
CA PHE A 77 -5.83 17.38 1.62
C PHE A 77 -7.03 16.92 0.80
N LEU A 78 -6.78 16.06 -0.19
CA LEU A 78 -7.77 15.65 -1.19
C LEU A 78 -7.82 14.12 -1.31
N ASP A 79 -8.86 13.62 -1.98
CA ASP A 79 -9.00 12.19 -2.27
C ASP A 79 -7.77 11.66 -3.03
N ALA A 80 -7.31 10.48 -2.64
CA ALA A 80 -6.14 9.85 -3.23
C ALA A 80 -6.33 9.54 -4.73
N SER A 81 -7.56 9.43 -5.20
CA SER A 81 -7.91 9.30 -6.62
C SER A 81 -7.48 10.47 -7.48
N LEU A 82 -7.37 11.68 -6.89
CA LEU A 82 -6.91 12.86 -7.59
C LEU A 82 -5.38 12.95 -7.64
N PHE A 83 -4.65 12.11 -6.89
CA PHE A 83 -3.19 12.20 -6.81
C PHE A 83 -2.53 11.64 -8.08
N LYS A 84 -1.62 12.42 -8.69
CA LYS A 84 -0.89 12.07 -9.91
C LYS A 84 0.36 11.22 -9.66
N GLY A 85 0.83 11.16 -8.42
CA GLY A 85 2.08 10.50 -8.07
C GLY A 85 1.90 9.03 -7.76
N GLU A 86 3.01 8.28 -7.84
CA GLU A 86 3.06 6.93 -7.30
C GLU A 86 3.10 6.96 -5.77
N LEU A 87 2.43 5.99 -5.17
CA LEU A 87 2.47 5.78 -3.73
C LEU A 87 3.77 5.05 -3.36
N PRO A 88 4.54 5.54 -2.37
CA PRO A 88 5.74 4.85 -1.92
C PRO A 88 5.37 3.48 -1.34
N ASN A 89 6.26 2.48 -1.49
CA ASN A 89 6.04 1.13 -0.98
C ASN A 89 5.76 1.10 0.52
N GLU A 90 6.39 2.00 1.28
CA GLU A 90 6.13 2.13 2.71
C GLU A 90 4.66 2.48 3.00
N ALA A 91 4.02 3.33 2.20
CA ALA A 91 2.61 3.67 2.40
C ALA A 91 1.71 2.43 2.20
N ILE A 92 1.96 1.63 1.16
CA ILE A 92 1.22 0.38 0.91
C ILE A 92 1.42 -0.60 2.06
N TYR A 93 2.65 -0.77 2.52
CA TYR A 93 2.98 -1.60 3.68
C TYR A 93 2.23 -1.15 4.95
N ARG A 94 2.16 0.16 5.22
CA ARG A 94 1.42 0.69 6.38
C ARG A 94 -0.08 0.50 6.25
N ILE A 95 -0.65 0.65 5.05
CA ILE A 95 -2.08 0.37 4.80
C ILE A 95 -2.36 -1.11 5.09
N ARG A 96 -1.52 -2.03 4.60
CA ARG A 96 -1.67 -3.47 4.86
C ARG A 96 -1.60 -3.81 6.35
N GLN A 97 -0.65 -3.21 7.08
CA GLN A 97 -0.58 -3.36 8.53
C GLN A 97 -1.86 -2.85 9.22
N LEU A 98 -2.42 -1.75 8.75
CA LEU A 98 -3.64 -1.17 9.30
C LEU A 98 -4.88 -2.02 8.98
N GLU A 99 -4.98 -2.54 7.75
CA GLU A 99 -6.03 -3.47 7.32
C GLU A 99 -6.04 -4.76 8.14
N SER A 100 -4.86 -5.30 8.50
CA SER A 100 -4.78 -6.49 9.36
C SER A 100 -5.41 -6.30 10.76
N ARG A 101 -5.61 -5.05 11.18
CA ARG A 101 -6.25 -4.67 12.46
C ARG A 101 -7.67 -4.15 12.29
N ALA A 102 -8.15 -4.05 11.05
CA ALA A 102 -9.48 -3.57 10.71
C ALA A 102 -10.44 -4.75 10.54
N GLU A 103 -11.75 -4.49 10.67
CA GLU A 103 -12.81 -5.50 10.45
C GLU A 103 -13.07 -5.77 8.95
N GLY A 104 -12.42 -5.02 8.05
CA GLY A 104 -12.61 -5.12 6.61
C GLY A 104 -11.63 -4.22 5.84
N PRO A 105 -11.74 -4.20 4.49
CA PRO A 105 -10.86 -3.41 3.63
C PRO A 105 -11.03 -1.91 3.89
N LEU A 106 -9.92 -1.19 3.92
CA LEU A 106 -9.92 0.25 4.18
C LEU A 106 -10.35 1.03 2.93
N ARG A 107 -11.12 2.09 3.14
CA ARG A 107 -11.65 2.95 2.07
C ARG A 107 -11.56 4.43 2.44
N GLY A 108 -11.73 5.31 1.44
CA GLY A 108 -11.76 6.75 1.64
C GLY A 108 -10.38 7.36 1.93
N PHE A 109 -9.36 6.90 1.21
CA PHE A 109 -7.99 7.41 1.35
C PHE A 109 -7.88 8.85 0.87
N LYS A 110 -7.13 9.66 1.62
CA LYS A 110 -6.81 11.05 1.30
C LYS A 110 -5.30 11.26 1.36
N VAL A 111 -4.79 12.16 0.52
CA VAL A 111 -3.36 12.47 0.41
C VAL A 111 -3.14 13.95 0.74
N LEU A 112 -2.06 14.22 1.48
CA LEU A 112 -1.52 15.56 1.71
C LEU A 112 -0.40 15.81 0.70
N ALA A 113 -0.59 16.74 -0.22
CA ALA A 113 0.45 17.12 -1.19
C ALA A 113 0.26 18.55 -1.73
N PRO A 114 1.29 19.14 -2.35
CA PRO A 114 1.13 20.40 -3.08
C PRO A 114 0.11 20.27 -4.23
N ALA A 115 -0.57 21.36 -4.56
CA ALA A 115 -1.62 21.39 -5.60
C ALA A 115 -1.18 20.82 -6.96
N ALA A 116 0.08 21.04 -7.35
CA ALA A 116 0.66 20.53 -8.61
C ALA A 116 0.63 18.99 -8.72
N ARG A 117 0.57 18.28 -7.60
CA ARG A 117 0.53 16.81 -7.54
C ARG A 117 -0.88 16.24 -7.71
N PHE A 118 -1.90 17.07 -7.89
CA PHE A 118 -3.28 16.63 -8.07
C PHE A 118 -3.78 16.88 -9.50
N LYS A 119 -4.64 15.99 -10.00
CA LYS A 119 -5.54 16.21 -11.14
C LYS A 119 -6.70 17.05 -10.65
N LEU A 120 -6.49 18.36 -10.64
CA LEU A 120 -7.57 19.30 -10.40
C LEU A 120 -8.27 19.44 -11.75
N CYS A 121 -9.56 19.08 -11.81
CA CYS A 121 -10.40 19.67 -12.84
C CYS A 121 -10.50 21.15 -12.46
N ASP A 122 -10.01 22.04 -13.32
CA ASP A 122 -10.45 23.43 -13.27
C ASP A 122 -11.97 23.36 -13.38
N SER A 123 -12.64 23.69 -12.29
CA SER A 123 -14.08 23.91 -12.30
C SER A 123 -14.29 25.31 -12.87
N ASP A 124 -13.96 25.46 -14.15
CA ASP A 124 -14.53 26.51 -14.99
C ASP A 124 -15.87 25.96 -15.50
N ALA A 125 -16.89 26.18 -14.69
CA ALA A 125 -18.30 26.11 -15.06
C ALA A 125 -19.00 27.36 -14.53
#